data_AF-A0A6A5WYF4-F1
#
_entry.id   AF-A0A6A5WYF4-F1
#
_cell.length_a   1.000
_cell.length_b   1.000
_cell.length_c   1.000
_cell.angle_alpha   90.00
_cell.angle_beta   90.00
_cell.angle_gamma   90.00
#
_symmetry.space_group_name_H-M   'P 1'
#
loop_
_entity.id
_entity.type
_entity.pdbx_description
1 polymer ?
#
loop_
_entity_poly.entity_id
_entity_poly.type
_entity_poly.pdbx_seq_one_letter_code
_entity_poly.pdbx_strand_id
1 'polypeptide(L)'
;MADLNSPILVAYRNNLKPHQDPKPPLPYIKGYTLNISRHTPPAPRYEHLAELDTPRLQHASQLEWVLSNPPTEGTTATDERKNLTISSTLHIGLDKGPQVVVVRDEEEKEMVAKIYDPLYYEFRQYNGIGYDEPPSIKVDVSTSADSDYCTEAAAYTELQGTPFEGQATAKYFGSWTFSAGLEGESQHKSRNVRLILMEHIVGVCMIKYDPASLEESECHEAMKRILEISMEMSYAGIVHGDVAPRNIMLCPLPSRKDQILLSIGRIVFIDFTSSHLLRLLSPSRRFPVPFSPIHRWWGRLRVFCDAQWFAGLNEANEWLWKTFEDDPRYLPAIRDPKSSHGRPLSADIKCYTGSSSECTSSSTSTSSISSGGDTPFPYVVGTKISVMSHEPPNPFGWYYPVPSEWHAEDYKSAPSKLLWVASHPPITGIDGTDSRTWRITKSLRTGDNSQAQIVLTSNNLVAKIYDPLYYPTYDDYGYLSNVVYEAESSYSIESAAYRELSGTPFEGTITPRYHGSWTTHISTNLPSGKQILRPVRLILLEYVEGISMLSLDPQTMSKVARQNILRKVFEAESDLLLFKGVRHDDIACRNIIICGTNFEDPNLRVCIIDFNLSKILRIL
;
A
#
# COMPACT_ATOMS: atom_id res chain seq x y z
N MET A 1 -9.86 -22.29 16.87
CA MET A 1 -8.74 -23.13 16.41
C MET A 1 -9.19 -23.90 15.18
N ALA A 2 -8.80 -23.44 13.98
CA ALA A 2 -9.00 -24.22 12.77
C ALA A 2 -7.92 -25.31 12.74
N ASP A 3 -8.33 -26.54 12.49
CA ASP A 3 -7.44 -27.70 12.44
C ASP A 3 -6.44 -27.54 11.30
N LEU A 4 -5.21 -27.16 11.64
CA LEU A 4 -4.07 -26.99 10.74
C LEU A 4 -3.63 -28.33 10.09
N ASN A 5 -4.27 -29.45 10.44
CA ASN A 5 -4.00 -30.78 9.91
C ASN A 5 -5.07 -31.29 8.92
N SER A 6 -5.89 -30.40 8.33
CA SER A 6 -6.79 -30.80 7.24
C SER A 6 -6.01 -31.60 6.18
N PRO A 7 -6.42 -32.85 5.85
CA PRO A 7 -5.75 -33.68 4.86
C PRO A 7 -5.62 -33.00 3.49
N ILE A 8 -6.51 -32.05 3.19
CA ILE A 8 -6.50 -31.25 1.96
C ILE A 8 -5.35 -30.22 2.00
N LEU A 9 -5.10 -29.55 3.12
CA LEU A 9 -3.98 -28.61 3.27
C LEU A 9 -2.62 -29.33 3.35
N VAL A 10 -2.59 -30.52 3.94
CA VAL A 10 -1.39 -31.38 3.95
C VAL A 10 -1.12 -31.95 2.56
N ALA A 11 -2.15 -32.35 1.81
CA ALA A 11 -2.01 -32.74 0.41
C ALA A 11 -1.58 -31.56 -0.49
N TYR A 12 -2.10 -30.34 -0.25
CA TYR A 12 -1.73 -29.14 -1.00
C TYR A 12 -0.26 -28.73 -0.76
N ARG A 13 0.25 -28.87 0.47
CA ARG A 13 1.66 -28.62 0.80
C ARG A 13 2.61 -29.68 0.25
N ASN A 14 2.17 -30.93 0.18
CA ASN A 14 3.03 -32.06 -0.18
C ASN A 14 3.00 -32.42 -1.67
N ASN A 15 1.97 -32.03 -2.44
CA ASN A 15 1.79 -32.46 -3.84
C ASN A 15 1.94 -31.36 -4.91
N LEU A 16 2.41 -30.14 -4.57
CA LEU A 16 2.68 -29.07 -5.54
C LEU A 16 4.14 -28.55 -5.46
N LYS A 17 5.12 -29.44 -5.59
CA LYS A 17 6.45 -29.03 -6.10
C LYS A 17 6.88 -29.82 -7.34
N PRO A 18 6.08 -29.89 -8.42
CA PRO A 18 6.64 -30.23 -9.71
C PRO A 18 7.35 -28.98 -10.27
N HIS A 19 8.61 -29.13 -10.68
CA HIS A 19 9.46 -28.11 -11.34
C HIS A 19 10.18 -27.08 -10.45
N GLN A 20 11.06 -27.56 -9.56
CA GLN A 20 12.20 -26.72 -9.16
C GLN A 20 13.21 -26.71 -10.30
N ASP A 21 13.49 -25.53 -10.88
CA ASP A 21 14.67 -25.34 -11.71
C ASP A 21 15.90 -25.83 -10.91
N PRO A 22 16.87 -26.53 -11.52
CA PRO A 22 18.04 -27.03 -10.81
C PRO A 22 18.82 -25.86 -10.21
N LYS A 23 18.83 -25.77 -8.87
CA LYS A 23 19.58 -24.76 -8.10
C LYS A 23 20.79 -25.40 -7.44
N PRO A 24 21.93 -24.68 -7.33
CA PRO A 24 23.04 -25.14 -6.49
C PRO A 24 22.59 -25.20 -5.02
N PRO A 25 23.26 -26.03 -4.19
CA PRO A 25 23.04 -26.05 -2.75
C PRO A 25 23.15 -24.65 -2.14
N LEU A 26 22.36 -24.38 -1.12
CA LEU A 26 22.37 -23.10 -0.41
C LEU A 26 23.69 -22.95 0.37
N PRO A 27 24.58 -21.98 0.02
CA PRO A 27 25.90 -21.87 0.62
C PRO A 27 25.88 -21.22 2.01
N TYR A 28 24.79 -20.55 2.39
CA TYR A 28 24.69 -19.74 3.61
C TYR A 28 24.41 -20.56 4.88
N ILE A 29 25.28 -21.53 5.14
CA ILE A 29 25.21 -22.42 6.31
C ILE A 29 26.29 -22.06 7.34
N LYS A 30 26.09 -22.53 8.57
CA LYS A 30 27.05 -22.33 9.66
C LYS A 30 28.45 -22.80 9.27
N GLY A 31 29.46 -21.96 9.52
CA GLY A 31 30.86 -22.17 9.20
C GLY A 31 31.29 -21.65 7.83
N TYR A 32 30.35 -21.25 6.96
CA TYR A 32 30.69 -20.64 5.67
C TYR A 32 31.30 -19.24 5.87
N THR A 33 32.34 -18.92 5.09
CA THR A 33 33.03 -17.63 5.14
C THR A 33 32.67 -16.75 3.95
N LEU A 34 32.24 -15.53 4.24
CA LEU A 34 31.93 -14.48 3.27
C LEU A 34 33.10 -13.51 3.20
N ASN A 35 33.70 -13.37 2.02
CA ASN A 35 34.72 -12.36 1.74
C ASN A 35 34.04 -11.19 1.02
N ILE A 36 33.80 -10.10 1.76
CA ILE A 36 32.95 -9.00 1.30
C ILE A 36 33.76 -7.72 1.11
N SER A 37 33.33 -6.89 0.16
CA SER A 37 33.85 -5.54 -0.08
C SER A 37 32.76 -4.51 0.15
N ARG A 38 33.12 -3.34 0.69
CA ARG A 38 32.17 -2.24 0.92
C ARG A 38 31.53 -1.81 -0.38
N HIS A 39 30.22 -1.62 -0.36
CA HIS A 39 29.46 -1.23 -1.53
C HIS A 39 28.50 -0.08 -1.19
N THR A 40 28.44 0.92 -2.05
CA THR A 40 27.45 1.99 -2.01
C THR A 40 26.40 1.67 -3.08
N PRO A 41 25.15 1.35 -2.69
CA PRO A 41 24.09 1.04 -3.65
C PRO A 41 23.75 2.26 -4.52
N PRO A 42 23.22 2.04 -5.74
CA PRO A 42 22.53 3.09 -6.47
C PRO A 42 21.27 3.56 -5.72
N ALA A 43 20.69 4.68 -6.15
CA ALA A 43 19.43 5.15 -5.59
C ALA A 43 18.29 4.13 -5.83
N PRO A 44 17.37 3.94 -4.86
CA PRO A 44 16.20 3.09 -5.05
C PRO A 44 15.38 3.55 -6.25
N ARG A 45 14.88 2.58 -7.04
CA ARG A 45 13.98 2.85 -8.16
C ARG A 45 12.55 2.53 -7.72
N TYR A 46 11.78 3.58 -7.40
CA TYR A 46 10.35 3.44 -7.07
C TYR A 46 9.46 3.37 -8.31
N GLU A 47 9.99 3.85 -9.44
CA GLU A 47 9.34 3.78 -10.74
C GLU A 47 10.25 2.99 -11.69
N HIS A 48 9.62 2.23 -12.59
CA HIS A 48 10.21 1.36 -13.61
C HIS A 48 10.54 -0.07 -13.17
N LEU A 49 9.63 -0.99 -13.49
CA LEU A 49 10.08 -2.20 -14.17
C LEU A 49 10.75 -1.71 -15.46
N ALA A 50 12.04 -2.00 -15.66
CA ALA A 50 12.60 -1.94 -17.01
C ALA A 50 11.67 -2.71 -17.96
N GLU A 51 11.63 -2.35 -19.25
CA GLU A 51 10.88 -3.14 -20.25
C GLU A 51 11.20 -4.62 -20.04
N LEU A 52 10.26 -5.33 -19.43
CA LEU A 52 10.49 -6.71 -19.03
C LEU A 52 10.52 -7.49 -20.33
N ASP A 53 11.66 -8.09 -20.66
CA ASP A 53 11.75 -9.05 -21.77
C ASP A 53 11.03 -10.34 -21.34
N THR A 54 9.70 -10.23 -21.27
CA THR A 54 8.75 -11.26 -20.87
C THR A 54 8.98 -12.54 -21.68
N PRO A 55 9.18 -12.52 -23.02
CA PRO A 55 9.50 -13.72 -23.77
C PRO A 55 10.78 -14.40 -23.28
N ARG A 56 11.89 -13.68 -23.12
CA ARG A 56 13.17 -14.30 -22.69
C ARG A 56 13.09 -14.85 -21.27
N LEU A 57 12.45 -14.13 -20.35
CA LEU A 57 12.26 -14.55 -18.95
C LEU A 57 11.50 -15.87 -18.86
N GLN A 58 10.42 -16.03 -19.65
CA GLN A 58 9.64 -17.26 -19.60
C GLN A 58 10.42 -18.51 -20.07
N HIS A 59 11.42 -18.33 -20.95
CA HIS A 59 12.22 -19.44 -21.48
C HIS A 59 13.52 -19.72 -20.70
N ALA A 60 14.06 -18.75 -19.93
CA ALA A 60 15.30 -18.91 -19.19
C ALA A 60 15.13 -19.75 -17.91
N SER A 61 16.12 -20.57 -17.55
CA SER A 61 16.21 -21.08 -16.17
C SER A 61 16.57 -19.94 -15.20
N GLN A 62 16.23 -20.10 -13.91
CA GLN A 62 16.59 -19.08 -12.91
C GLN A 62 18.10 -18.79 -12.89
N LEU A 63 18.95 -19.82 -13.02
CA LEU A 63 20.40 -19.66 -12.99
C LEU A 63 20.90 -18.85 -14.20
N GLU A 64 20.43 -19.18 -15.41
CA GLU A 64 20.78 -18.44 -16.63
C GLU A 64 20.30 -16.98 -16.56
N TRP A 65 19.10 -16.75 -16.01
CA TRP A 65 18.55 -15.42 -15.83
C TRP A 65 19.41 -14.59 -14.88
N VAL A 66 19.76 -15.14 -13.71
CA VAL A 66 20.60 -14.46 -12.72
C VAL A 66 21.98 -14.14 -13.26
N LEU A 67 22.60 -15.04 -14.03
CA LEU A 67 23.90 -14.82 -14.63
C LEU A 67 23.87 -13.78 -15.75
N SER A 68 22.75 -13.67 -16.48
CA SER A 68 22.59 -12.74 -17.60
C SER A 68 22.07 -11.36 -17.19
N ASN A 69 21.52 -11.23 -15.98
CA ASN A 69 20.95 -10.00 -15.44
C ASN A 69 21.55 -9.74 -14.05
N PRO A 70 22.82 -9.29 -13.98
CA PRO A 70 23.47 -8.95 -12.72
C PRO A 70 22.79 -7.75 -12.04
N PRO A 71 22.94 -7.60 -10.70
CA PRO A 71 22.42 -6.45 -9.96
C PRO A 71 22.93 -5.13 -10.54
N THR A 72 22.16 -4.03 -10.38
CA THR A 72 22.58 -2.72 -10.84
C THR A 72 23.92 -2.34 -10.20
N GLU A 73 24.80 -1.72 -10.99
CA GLU A 73 26.09 -1.28 -10.48
C GLU A 73 25.95 -0.05 -9.58
N GLY A 74 26.68 -0.11 -8.47
CA GLY A 74 26.91 1.00 -7.54
C GLY A 74 28.39 1.32 -7.46
N THR A 75 28.87 1.84 -6.33
CA THR A 75 30.30 2.06 -6.11
C THR A 75 30.86 1.03 -5.14
N THR A 76 31.85 0.25 -5.55
CA THR A 76 32.51 -0.74 -4.67
C THR A 76 33.88 -0.22 -4.27
N ALA A 77 34.11 -0.05 -2.97
CA ALA A 77 35.44 0.29 -2.45
C ALA A 77 36.25 -1.01 -2.34
N THR A 78 37.33 -1.10 -3.11
CA THR A 78 38.11 -2.34 -3.25
C THR A 78 39.11 -2.55 -2.11
N ASP A 79 39.35 -1.51 -1.32
CA ASP A 79 40.24 -1.43 -0.16
C ASP A 79 39.53 -1.73 1.17
N GLU A 80 38.23 -1.46 1.29
CA GLU A 80 37.43 -1.83 2.46
C GLU A 80 36.86 -3.24 2.33
N ARG A 81 37.52 -4.22 2.98
CA ARG A 81 37.11 -5.63 2.98
C ARG A 81 36.89 -6.18 4.39
N LYS A 82 35.99 -7.16 4.50
CA LYS A 82 35.78 -7.96 5.71
C LYS A 82 35.68 -9.44 5.37
N ASN A 83 36.19 -10.28 6.27
CA ASN A 83 35.95 -11.71 6.26
C ASN A 83 34.96 -12.02 7.38
N LEU A 84 33.83 -12.62 7.04
CA LEU A 84 32.77 -12.92 7.99
C LEU A 84 32.49 -14.42 8.01
N THR A 85 32.39 -15.02 9.19
CA THR A 85 32.00 -16.43 9.33
C THR A 85 30.57 -16.53 9.82
N ILE A 86 29.73 -17.32 9.13
CA ILE A 86 28.34 -17.57 9.54
C ILE A 86 28.33 -18.40 10.83
N SER A 87 27.82 -17.83 11.92
CA SER A 87 27.73 -18.49 13.23
C SER A 87 26.42 -19.24 13.43
N SER A 88 25.32 -18.71 12.88
CA SER A 88 23.99 -19.33 12.90
C SER A 88 23.07 -18.77 11.81
N THR A 89 21.93 -19.41 11.58
CA THR A 89 20.97 -19.07 10.53
C THR A 89 19.65 -18.60 11.15
N LEU A 90 19.13 -17.45 10.71
CA LEU A 90 17.86 -16.91 11.21
C LEU A 90 16.71 -17.17 10.24
N HIS A 91 16.94 -16.94 8.94
CA HIS A 91 15.96 -17.14 7.88
C HIS A 91 16.67 -17.53 6.59
N ILE A 92 16.66 -18.80 6.22
CA ILE A 92 17.31 -19.28 5.01
C ILE A 92 16.43 -20.30 4.29
N GLY A 93 16.58 -20.43 2.98
CA GLY A 93 15.90 -21.45 2.18
C GLY A 93 15.68 -21.05 0.74
N LEU A 94 15.26 -22.04 -0.06
CA LEU A 94 14.83 -21.82 -1.43
C LEU A 94 13.49 -21.07 -1.44
N ASP A 95 13.37 -20.11 -2.36
CA ASP A 95 12.14 -19.34 -2.58
C ASP A 95 11.73 -18.56 -1.32
N LYS A 96 12.72 -18.05 -0.59
CA LYS A 96 12.55 -17.28 0.66
C LYS A 96 12.92 -15.80 0.54
N GLY A 97 13.36 -15.37 -0.64
CA GLY A 97 13.84 -14.00 -0.84
C GLY A 97 15.18 -13.78 -0.15
N PRO A 98 15.38 -12.66 0.57
CA PRO A 98 16.61 -12.40 1.31
C PRO A 98 16.93 -13.49 2.33
N GLN A 99 18.20 -13.87 2.41
CA GLN A 99 18.72 -14.86 3.35
C GLN A 99 19.31 -14.12 4.57
N VAL A 100 18.88 -14.46 5.77
CA VAL A 100 19.27 -13.78 7.02
C VAL A 100 20.07 -14.73 7.91
N VAL A 101 21.30 -14.35 8.22
CA VAL A 101 22.24 -15.15 8.99
C VAL A 101 22.94 -14.29 10.05
N VAL A 102 23.36 -14.92 11.15
CA VAL A 102 24.24 -14.29 12.13
C VAL A 102 25.68 -14.58 11.72
N VAL A 103 26.51 -13.55 11.74
CA VAL A 103 27.91 -13.59 11.32
C VAL A 103 28.82 -13.04 12.40
N ARG A 104 30.08 -13.47 12.40
CA ARG A 104 31.16 -12.89 13.20
C ARG A 104 32.28 -12.41 12.30
N ASP A 105 32.84 -11.25 12.62
CA ASP A 105 34.08 -10.79 12.01
C ASP A 105 35.30 -11.31 12.78
N GLU A 106 36.48 -10.89 12.35
CA GLU A 106 37.78 -11.29 12.92
C GLU A 106 37.96 -10.85 14.39
N GLU A 107 37.18 -9.88 14.86
CA GLU A 107 37.15 -9.42 16.26
C GLU A 107 36.10 -10.18 17.10
N GLU A 108 35.52 -11.26 16.56
CA GLU A 108 34.41 -12.02 17.14
C GLU A 108 33.15 -11.18 17.39
N LYS A 109 33.03 -10.02 16.72
CA LYS A 109 31.86 -9.16 16.84
C LYS A 109 30.69 -9.78 16.08
N GLU A 110 29.61 -10.05 16.81
CA GLU A 110 28.41 -10.65 16.25
C GLU A 110 27.52 -9.60 15.58
N MET A 111 27.08 -9.90 14.35
CA MET A 111 26.23 -9.06 13.51
C MET A 111 25.21 -9.92 12.77
N VAL A 112 24.22 -9.29 12.17
CA VAL A 112 23.30 -9.95 11.22
C VAL A 112 23.65 -9.52 9.80
N ALA A 113 23.79 -10.49 8.91
CA ALA A 113 23.88 -10.27 7.48
C ALA A 113 22.55 -10.64 6.82
N LYS A 114 21.96 -9.71 6.07
CA LYS A 114 20.83 -9.95 5.18
C LYS A 114 21.33 -9.93 3.74
N ILE A 115 21.22 -11.06 3.05
CA ILE A 115 21.87 -11.38 1.78
C ILE A 115 20.81 -11.47 0.69
N TYR A 116 20.96 -10.66 -0.35
CA TYR A 116 20.02 -10.54 -1.48
C TYR A 116 20.57 -11.32 -2.67
N ASP A 117 20.48 -12.65 -2.58
CA ASP A 117 20.88 -13.52 -3.68
C ASP A 117 19.64 -13.92 -4.51
N PRO A 118 19.49 -13.40 -5.74
CA PRO A 118 18.31 -13.63 -6.57
C PRO A 118 18.09 -15.12 -6.92
N LEU A 119 19.10 -15.97 -6.76
CA LEU A 119 18.97 -17.42 -6.97
C LEU A 119 18.04 -18.10 -5.94
N TYR A 120 17.85 -17.48 -4.78
CA TYR A 120 17.01 -18.00 -3.70
C TYR A 120 15.70 -17.22 -3.51
N TYR A 121 15.40 -16.30 -4.43
CA TYR A 121 14.08 -15.69 -4.56
C TYR A 121 13.12 -16.64 -5.30
N GLU A 122 11.83 -16.45 -5.05
CA GLU A 122 10.76 -17.21 -5.70
C GLU A 122 10.67 -16.80 -7.18
N PHE A 123 11.18 -17.66 -8.07
CA PHE A 123 11.25 -17.37 -9.50
C PHE A 123 9.95 -17.66 -10.24
N ARG A 124 9.10 -18.51 -9.68
CA ARG A 124 7.83 -18.94 -10.25
C ARG A 124 6.73 -18.57 -9.29
N GLN A 125 5.90 -17.59 -9.65
CA GLN A 125 4.75 -17.22 -8.85
C GLN A 125 3.49 -17.92 -9.36
N TYR A 126 2.65 -18.36 -8.43
CA TYR A 126 1.34 -18.90 -8.74
C TYR A 126 0.43 -17.79 -9.24
N ASN A 127 -0.10 -17.92 -10.45
CA ASN A 127 -0.97 -16.91 -11.07
C ASN A 127 -2.42 -16.97 -10.59
N GLY A 128 -2.77 -17.84 -9.64
CA GLY A 128 -4.10 -17.91 -9.06
C GLY A 128 -5.12 -18.74 -9.87
N ILE A 129 -4.71 -19.42 -10.95
CA ILE A 129 -5.65 -19.96 -11.96
C ILE A 129 -5.75 -21.49 -11.94
N GLY A 130 -6.87 -22.06 -11.49
CA GLY A 130 -7.36 -23.41 -11.87
C GLY A 130 -6.64 -24.64 -11.28
N TYR A 131 -7.40 -25.75 -11.21
CA TYR A 131 -7.01 -27.04 -10.59
C TYR A 131 -6.29 -28.02 -11.53
N ASP A 132 -6.07 -27.66 -12.80
CA ASP A 132 -5.29 -28.43 -13.76
C ASP A 132 -4.05 -27.59 -14.16
N GLU A 133 -2.88 -28.03 -13.69
CA GLU A 133 -1.52 -27.45 -13.87
C GLU A 133 -1.45 -26.06 -14.55
N PRO A 134 -1.56 -24.95 -13.79
CA PRO A 134 -1.37 -23.63 -14.38
C PRO A 134 0.10 -23.35 -14.70
N PRO A 135 0.38 -22.58 -15.78
CA PRO A 135 1.71 -22.07 -16.02
C PRO A 135 2.06 -21.08 -14.90
N SER A 136 2.95 -21.47 -13.99
CA SER A 136 3.60 -20.54 -13.08
C SER A 136 4.30 -19.46 -13.90
N ILE A 137 3.97 -18.18 -13.70
CA ILE A 137 4.63 -17.09 -14.41
C ILE A 137 6.00 -16.90 -13.78
N LYS A 138 7.06 -16.91 -14.61
CA LYS A 138 8.40 -16.57 -14.12
C LYS A 138 8.48 -15.07 -13.84
N VAL A 139 9.05 -14.71 -12.70
CA VAL A 139 9.25 -13.32 -12.25
C VAL A 139 10.73 -12.96 -12.28
N ASP A 140 11.02 -11.68 -12.51
CA ASP A 140 12.39 -11.19 -12.53
C ASP A 140 12.95 -11.07 -11.10
N VAL A 141 13.55 -12.16 -10.64
CA VAL A 141 14.19 -12.28 -9.33
C VAL A 141 15.43 -11.40 -9.19
N SER A 142 16.12 -11.07 -10.29
CA SER A 142 17.29 -10.19 -10.25
C SER A 142 16.86 -8.77 -9.89
N THR A 143 15.85 -8.25 -10.61
CA THR A 143 15.27 -6.93 -10.32
C THR A 143 14.64 -6.89 -8.93
N SER A 144 13.97 -7.97 -8.50
CA SER A 144 13.37 -8.06 -7.16
C SER A 144 14.43 -7.96 -6.06
N ALA A 145 15.49 -8.78 -6.14
CA ALA A 145 16.56 -8.77 -5.15
C ALA A 145 17.35 -7.46 -5.11
N ASP A 146 17.57 -6.85 -6.27
CA ASP A 146 18.25 -5.56 -6.39
C ASP A 146 17.40 -4.42 -5.81
N SER A 147 16.08 -4.43 -6.05
CA SER A 147 15.15 -3.44 -5.51
C SER A 147 15.05 -3.53 -3.99
N ASP A 148 14.90 -4.74 -3.44
CA ASP A 148 14.89 -4.99 -2.00
C ASP A 148 16.18 -4.49 -1.34
N TYR A 149 17.33 -4.83 -1.93
CA TYR A 149 18.65 -4.39 -1.46
C TYR A 149 18.79 -2.87 -1.47
N CYS A 150 18.49 -2.21 -2.60
CA CYS A 150 18.67 -0.78 -2.75
C CYS A 150 17.73 0.00 -1.81
N THR A 151 16.47 -0.42 -1.71
CA THR A 151 15.46 0.23 -0.87
C THR A 151 15.82 0.13 0.60
N GLU A 152 16.16 -1.07 1.07
CA GLU A 152 16.48 -1.31 2.48
C GLU A 152 17.81 -0.63 2.89
N ALA A 153 18.84 -0.74 2.05
CA ALA A 153 20.11 -0.06 2.29
C ALA A 153 19.96 1.47 2.33
N ALA A 154 19.14 2.04 1.44
CA ALA A 154 18.87 3.47 1.43
C ALA A 154 18.10 3.91 2.70
N ALA A 155 17.12 3.13 3.14
CA ALA A 155 16.37 3.42 4.37
C ALA A 155 17.29 3.45 5.61
N TYR A 156 18.15 2.44 5.77
CA TYR A 156 19.11 2.44 6.88
C TYR A 156 20.14 3.57 6.76
N THR A 157 20.55 3.94 5.55
CA THR A 157 21.47 5.07 5.33
C THR A 157 20.83 6.39 5.74
N GLU A 158 19.54 6.61 5.46
CA GLU A 158 18.82 7.81 5.90
C GLU A 158 18.59 7.85 7.42
N LEU A 159 18.45 6.70 8.07
CA LEU A 159 18.32 6.62 9.53
C LEU A 159 19.66 6.76 10.26
N GLN A 160 20.78 6.59 9.56
CA GLN A 160 22.09 6.66 10.17
C GLN A 160 22.37 8.05 10.76
N GLY A 161 22.81 8.10 12.01
CA GLY A 161 23.04 9.36 12.74
C GLY A 161 21.76 10.05 13.24
N THR A 162 20.57 9.50 12.99
CA THR A 162 19.32 9.97 13.59
C THR A 162 19.09 9.34 14.97
N PRO A 163 18.16 9.88 15.79
CA PRO A 163 17.81 9.26 17.08
C PRO A 163 17.24 7.83 16.98
N PHE A 164 16.83 7.38 15.79
CA PHE A 164 16.26 6.05 15.59
C PHE A 164 17.33 4.95 15.54
N GLU A 165 18.53 5.26 15.02
CA GLU A 165 19.59 4.26 14.83
C GLU A 165 20.03 3.65 16.17
N GLY A 166 19.89 2.33 16.28
CA GLY A 166 20.24 1.60 17.51
C GLY A 166 19.26 1.83 18.67
N GLN A 167 18.16 2.55 18.46
CA GLN A 167 17.08 2.73 19.44
C GLN A 167 15.80 2.11 18.91
N ALA A 168 15.23 2.68 17.84
CA ALA A 168 14.02 2.21 17.18
C ALA A 168 14.30 1.32 15.96
N THR A 169 15.53 1.33 15.45
CA THR A 169 16.00 0.46 14.36
C THR A 169 17.31 -0.22 14.73
N ALA A 170 17.71 -1.25 13.97
CA ALA A 170 19.02 -1.86 14.11
C ALA A 170 20.12 -0.84 13.78
N LYS A 171 21.26 -0.87 14.48
CA LYS A 171 22.45 -0.14 14.01
C LYS A 171 22.89 -0.66 12.65
N TYR A 172 23.22 0.24 11.74
CA TYR A 172 23.61 -0.11 10.38
C TYR A 172 25.12 -0.10 10.22
N PHE A 173 25.70 -1.26 9.88
CA PHE A 173 27.14 -1.40 9.64
C PHE A 173 27.50 -1.27 8.16
N GLY A 174 26.50 -1.04 7.30
CA GLY A 174 26.68 -0.68 5.90
C GLY A 174 26.29 -1.77 4.90
N SER A 175 26.48 -1.40 3.64
CA SER A 175 26.23 -2.20 2.46
C SER A 175 27.51 -2.83 1.93
N TRP A 176 27.39 -4.05 1.43
CA TRP A 176 28.51 -4.87 1.02
C TRP A 176 28.17 -5.74 -0.18
N THR A 177 29.19 -6.22 -0.87
CA THR A 177 29.05 -7.13 -2.00
C THR A 177 30.12 -8.22 -1.96
N PHE A 178 29.80 -9.38 -2.53
CA PHE A 178 30.76 -10.45 -2.76
C PHE A 178 30.43 -11.24 -4.02
N SER A 179 31.37 -12.07 -4.45
CA SER A 179 31.19 -12.98 -5.58
C SER A 179 30.89 -14.39 -5.04
N ALA A 180 29.71 -14.91 -5.35
CA ALA A 180 29.30 -16.27 -4.97
C ALA A 180 29.60 -17.24 -6.11
N GLY A 181 30.44 -18.24 -5.84
CA GLY A 181 30.76 -19.31 -6.79
C GLY A 181 29.62 -20.29 -7.01
N LEU A 182 29.63 -20.96 -8.17
CA LEU A 182 28.80 -22.12 -8.48
C LEU A 182 29.70 -23.36 -8.46
N GLU A 183 29.58 -24.21 -7.44
CA GLU A 183 30.29 -25.49 -7.43
C GLU A 183 29.56 -26.48 -8.35
N GLY A 184 30.24 -27.02 -9.38
CA GLY A 184 29.72 -28.16 -10.16
C GLY A 184 29.94 -28.15 -11.67
N GLU A 185 30.39 -27.06 -12.31
CA GLU A 185 30.68 -27.05 -13.75
C GLU A 185 32.14 -26.71 -14.06
N SER A 186 32.66 -27.25 -15.17
CA SER A 186 34.03 -27.09 -15.69
C SER A 186 34.42 -25.64 -16.08
N GLN A 187 33.56 -24.66 -15.81
CA GLN A 187 33.84 -23.24 -15.89
C GLN A 187 33.43 -22.60 -14.55
N HIS A 188 34.38 -21.96 -13.85
CA HIS A 188 34.14 -21.20 -12.62
C HIS A 188 33.25 -19.98 -12.88
N LYS A 189 31.94 -20.19 -13.03
CA LYS A 189 30.95 -19.12 -13.10
C LYS A 189 30.68 -18.62 -11.68
N SER A 190 30.58 -17.31 -11.54
CA SER A 190 30.25 -16.64 -10.28
C SER A 190 29.19 -15.58 -10.52
N ARG A 191 28.48 -15.20 -9.46
CA ARG A 191 27.47 -14.13 -9.49
C ARG A 191 27.76 -13.12 -8.38
N ASN A 192 27.48 -11.86 -8.66
CA ASN A 192 27.60 -10.80 -7.65
C ASN A 192 26.37 -10.85 -6.74
N VAL A 193 26.61 -10.89 -5.44
CA VAL A 193 25.56 -10.90 -4.41
C VAL A 193 25.75 -9.70 -3.50
N ARG A 194 24.65 -9.01 -3.22
CA ARG A 194 24.62 -7.84 -2.32
C ARG A 194 24.16 -8.27 -0.94
N LEU A 195 24.65 -7.59 0.09
CA LEU A 195 24.20 -7.78 1.46
C LEU A 195 24.28 -6.49 2.27
N ILE A 196 23.51 -6.42 3.35
CA ILE A 196 23.67 -5.41 4.38
C ILE A 196 24.07 -6.06 5.71
N LEU A 197 24.85 -5.33 6.50
CA LEU A 197 25.22 -5.71 7.85
C LEU A 197 24.50 -4.81 8.87
N MET A 198 23.91 -5.43 9.88
CA MET A 198 23.17 -4.74 10.92
C MET A 198 23.42 -5.34 12.30
N GLU A 199 23.02 -4.61 13.33
CA GLU A 199 23.01 -5.06 14.73
C GLU A 199 22.29 -6.41 14.88
N HIS A 200 22.90 -7.34 15.62
CA HIS A 200 22.18 -8.51 16.09
C HIS A 200 21.26 -8.13 17.25
N ILE A 201 19.97 -8.02 16.98
CA ILE A 201 18.97 -7.64 17.98
C ILE A 201 18.65 -8.84 18.87
N VAL A 202 19.00 -8.72 20.16
CA VAL A 202 18.63 -9.71 21.18
C VAL A 202 17.22 -9.39 21.70
N GLY A 203 16.22 -9.99 21.06
CA GLY A 203 14.81 -9.81 21.41
C GLY A 203 13.92 -10.91 20.81
N VAL A 204 12.61 -10.78 21.02
CA VAL A 204 11.61 -11.69 20.47
C VAL A 204 10.83 -10.96 19.39
N CYS A 205 10.69 -11.58 18.21
CA CYS A 205 9.81 -11.05 17.17
C CYS A 205 8.37 -11.01 17.67
N MET A 206 7.70 -9.87 17.55
CA MET A 206 6.39 -9.60 18.12
C MET A 206 5.33 -10.62 17.68
N ILE A 207 5.41 -11.16 16.45
CA ILE A 207 4.49 -12.21 15.98
C ILE A 207 4.66 -13.57 16.68
N LYS A 208 5.82 -13.81 17.30
CA LYS A 208 6.09 -15.00 18.10
C LYS A 208 5.83 -14.78 19.59
N TYR A 209 5.53 -13.54 19.97
CA TYR A 209 5.24 -13.17 21.33
C TYR A 209 3.76 -13.45 21.60
N ASP A 210 3.44 -14.07 22.74
CA ASP A 210 2.06 -14.31 23.16
C ASP A 210 1.53 -13.08 23.90
N PRO A 211 0.62 -12.28 23.33
CA PRO A 211 0.11 -11.08 24.00
C PRO A 211 -0.68 -11.42 25.28
N ALA A 212 -1.20 -12.66 25.39
CA ALA A 212 -1.93 -13.09 26.58
C ALA A 212 -1.04 -13.23 27.82
N SER A 213 0.29 -13.21 27.66
CA SER A 213 1.23 -13.18 28.79
C SER A 213 1.46 -11.78 29.37
N LEU A 214 0.90 -10.73 28.76
CA LEU A 214 1.02 -9.34 29.19
C LEU A 214 -0.28 -8.83 29.80
N GLU A 215 -0.18 -7.83 30.66
CA GLU A 215 -1.36 -7.05 31.04
C GLU A 215 -1.82 -6.18 29.86
N GLU A 216 -3.12 -5.94 29.76
CA GLU A 216 -3.72 -5.13 28.68
C GLU A 216 -3.06 -3.74 28.55
N SER A 217 -2.71 -3.12 29.68
CA SER A 217 -1.99 -1.84 29.70
C SER A 217 -0.58 -1.93 29.09
N GLU A 218 0.11 -3.06 29.23
CA GLU A 218 1.44 -3.26 28.64
C GLU A 218 1.33 -3.46 27.12
N CYS A 219 0.33 -4.22 26.66
CA CYS A 219 0.02 -4.33 25.24
C CYS A 219 -0.30 -2.96 24.62
N HIS A 220 -1.16 -2.18 25.28
CA HIS A 220 -1.51 -0.84 24.83
C HIS A 220 -0.32 0.12 24.81
N GLU A 221 0.56 0.08 25.81
CA GLU A 221 1.77 0.91 25.82
C GLU A 221 2.75 0.51 24.70
N ALA A 222 2.92 -0.79 24.44
CA ALA A 222 3.73 -1.27 23.33
C ALA A 222 3.17 -0.81 21.98
N MET A 223 1.86 -0.99 21.78
CA MET A 223 1.18 -0.53 20.56
C MET A 223 1.30 0.97 20.40
N LYS A 224 1.08 1.76 21.46
CA LYS A 224 1.26 3.21 21.44
C LYS A 224 2.65 3.58 20.94
N ARG A 225 3.71 3.02 21.53
CA ARG A 225 5.11 3.29 21.13
C ARG A 225 5.40 2.90 19.69
N ILE A 226 4.86 1.77 19.20
CA ILE A 226 5.01 1.35 17.79
C ILE A 226 4.40 2.42 16.86
N LEU A 227 3.20 2.89 17.16
CA LEU A 227 2.54 3.89 16.33
C LEU A 227 3.27 5.24 16.39
N GLU A 228 3.73 5.67 17.57
CA GLU A 228 4.52 6.89 17.75
C GLU A 228 5.82 6.84 16.95
N ILE A 229 6.63 5.78 17.10
CA ILE A 229 7.87 5.56 16.34
C ILE A 229 7.59 5.59 14.83
N SER A 230 6.53 4.92 14.38
CA SER A 230 6.17 4.93 12.96
C SER A 230 5.83 6.33 12.45
N MET A 231 5.15 7.17 13.24
CA MET A 231 4.85 8.55 12.85
C MET A 231 6.08 9.44 12.88
N GLU A 232 6.95 9.29 13.88
CA GLU A 232 8.19 10.05 14.02
C GLU A 232 9.19 9.72 12.90
N MET A 233 9.36 8.44 12.55
CA MET A 233 10.17 8.03 11.40
C MET A 233 9.62 8.59 10.09
N SER A 234 8.29 8.53 9.90
CA SER A 234 7.64 9.13 8.73
C SER A 234 7.88 10.64 8.67
N TYR A 235 7.84 11.32 9.82
CA TYR A 235 8.14 12.74 9.90
C TYR A 235 9.62 13.06 9.61
N ALA A 236 10.52 12.14 9.97
CA ALA A 236 11.96 12.26 9.74
C ALA A 236 12.37 12.05 8.28
N GLY A 237 11.52 11.46 7.43
CA GLY A 237 11.85 11.24 6.03
C GLY A 237 11.65 9.81 5.52
N ILE A 238 11.15 8.89 6.35
CA ILE A 238 11.09 7.46 6.00
C ILE A 238 9.79 6.82 6.45
N VAL A 239 9.08 6.24 5.50
CA VAL A 239 7.93 5.39 5.76
C VAL A 239 8.37 3.93 5.61
N HIS A 240 8.16 3.10 6.63
CA HIS A 240 8.58 1.69 6.60
C HIS A 240 7.80 0.83 5.59
N GLY A 241 6.55 1.19 5.28
CA GLY A 241 5.70 0.52 4.28
C GLY A 241 5.10 -0.83 4.68
N ASP A 242 5.72 -1.58 5.60
CA ASP A 242 5.24 -2.89 6.08
C ASP A 242 5.34 -3.05 7.61
N VAL A 243 4.70 -2.14 8.34
CA VAL A 243 4.67 -2.19 9.80
C VAL A 243 3.67 -3.25 10.26
N ALA A 244 4.20 -4.41 10.65
CA ALA A 244 3.43 -5.56 11.11
C ALA A 244 4.20 -6.32 12.23
N PRO A 245 3.54 -7.15 13.05
CA PRO A 245 4.19 -7.90 14.13
C PRO A 245 5.40 -8.75 13.70
N ARG A 246 5.47 -9.19 12.44
CA ARG A 246 6.64 -9.93 11.91
C ARG A 246 7.90 -9.08 11.76
N ASN A 247 7.73 -7.76 11.65
CA ASN A 247 8.78 -6.78 11.37
C ASN A 247 9.10 -5.92 12.60
N ILE A 248 8.68 -6.37 13.78
CA ILE A 248 8.89 -5.69 15.06
C ILE A 248 9.54 -6.65 16.03
N MET A 249 10.66 -6.25 16.62
CA MET A 249 11.35 -6.96 17.68
C MET A 249 11.06 -6.29 19.02
N LEU A 250 10.62 -7.09 19.99
CA LEU A 250 10.43 -6.68 21.38
C LEU A 250 11.65 -7.11 22.19
N CYS A 251 12.40 -6.13 22.68
CA CYS A 251 13.61 -6.37 23.47
C CYS A 251 13.31 -6.08 24.95
N PRO A 252 13.52 -7.05 25.86
CA PRO A 252 13.29 -6.84 27.28
C PRO A 252 14.30 -5.83 27.87
N LEU A 253 13.91 -5.13 28.95
CA LEU A 253 14.89 -4.38 29.74
C LEU A 253 15.95 -5.33 30.33
N PRO A 254 17.22 -4.88 30.46
CA PRO A 254 18.22 -5.64 31.20
C PRO A 254 17.72 -5.88 32.64
N SER A 255 17.53 -7.15 33.01
CA SER A 255 16.93 -7.53 34.29
C SER A 255 17.76 -7.01 35.47
N ARG A 256 17.15 -6.24 36.38
CA ARG A 256 17.53 -6.34 37.80
C ARG A 256 17.04 -7.71 38.25
N LYS A 257 17.94 -8.52 38.81
CA LYS A 257 17.82 -9.98 39.00
C LYS A 257 16.56 -10.52 39.72
N ASP A 258 15.62 -9.71 40.21
CA ASP A 258 14.58 -10.17 41.13
C ASP A 258 13.14 -9.70 40.83
N GLN A 259 12.82 -9.24 39.61
CA GLN A 259 11.42 -9.01 39.19
C GLN A 259 11.18 -9.44 37.74
N ILE A 260 10.37 -10.48 37.54
CA ILE A 260 9.76 -10.83 36.26
C ILE A 260 8.54 -9.92 36.10
N LEU A 261 8.78 -8.67 35.72
CA LEU A 261 7.79 -7.80 35.09
C LEU A 261 8.42 -7.37 33.76
N LEU A 262 7.90 -7.92 32.67
CA LEU A 262 8.39 -7.74 31.30
C LEU A 262 7.97 -6.36 30.76
N SER A 263 8.45 -5.29 31.40
CA SER A 263 8.32 -3.96 30.80
C SER A 263 9.18 -3.95 29.52
N ILE A 264 8.52 -3.96 28.36
CA ILE A 264 9.16 -3.89 27.03
C ILE A 264 10.13 -2.71 27.03
N GLY A 265 11.42 -3.02 26.88
CA GLY A 265 12.50 -2.06 27.03
C GLY A 265 12.76 -1.28 25.74
N ARG A 266 13.04 -2.02 24.66
CA ARG A 266 13.33 -1.44 23.35
C ARG A 266 12.46 -2.12 22.29
N ILE A 267 11.85 -1.31 21.42
CA ILE A 267 11.06 -1.77 20.27
C ILE A 267 11.87 -1.46 19.02
N VAL A 268 12.14 -2.47 18.20
CA VAL A 268 13.00 -2.33 17.01
C VAL A 268 12.26 -2.74 15.76
N PHE A 269 12.14 -1.82 14.82
CA PHE A 269 11.64 -2.06 13.47
C PHE A 269 12.74 -2.71 12.62
N ILE A 270 12.36 -3.72 11.84
CA ILE A 270 13.25 -4.47 10.95
C ILE A 270 12.56 -4.70 9.59
N ASP A 271 13.33 -5.10 8.58
CA ASP A 271 12.83 -5.37 7.22
C ASP A 271 12.28 -4.13 6.50
N PHE A 272 13.21 -3.27 6.06
CA PHE A 272 12.89 -2.02 5.37
C PHE A 272 12.79 -2.19 3.84
N THR A 273 12.62 -3.40 3.32
CA THR A 273 12.50 -3.70 1.88
C THR A 273 11.33 -2.97 1.21
N SER A 274 10.24 -2.74 1.93
CA SER A 274 9.05 -2.01 1.44
C SER A 274 9.06 -0.52 1.79
N SER A 275 10.22 0.05 2.15
CA SER A 275 10.27 1.43 2.64
C SER A 275 10.20 2.46 1.54
N HIS A 276 9.74 3.65 1.90
CA HIS A 276 9.69 4.81 1.02
C HIS A 276 10.52 5.95 1.62
N LEU A 277 11.52 6.40 0.86
CA LEU A 277 12.32 7.57 1.19
C LEU A 277 11.61 8.82 0.69
N LEU A 278 11.15 9.64 1.62
CA LEU A 278 10.25 10.75 1.31
C LEU A 278 10.93 11.87 0.54
N ARG A 279 12.23 12.07 0.73
CA ARG A 279 12.99 13.02 -0.09
C ARG A 279 13.03 12.66 -1.57
N LEU A 280 12.84 11.38 -1.91
CA LEU A 280 12.82 10.88 -3.29
C LEU A 280 11.41 10.98 -3.90
N LEU A 281 10.36 10.84 -3.08
CA LEU A 281 8.96 10.94 -3.52
C LEU A 281 8.42 12.37 -3.51
N SER A 282 8.87 13.21 -2.56
CA SER A 282 8.36 14.57 -2.36
C SER A 282 9.29 15.44 -1.48
N PRO A 283 10.26 16.17 -2.08
CA PRO A 283 11.15 17.08 -1.34
C PRO A 283 10.53 18.33 -0.63
N SER A 284 9.20 18.49 -0.53
CA SER A 284 8.60 19.77 -0.09
C SER A 284 7.69 19.66 1.14
N ARG A 285 8.13 20.35 2.20
CA ARG A 285 7.44 20.82 3.42
C ARG A 285 6.93 19.78 4.43
N ARG A 286 7.61 19.82 5.57
CA ARG A 286 7.23 19.31 6.89
C ARG A 286 6.10 20.18 7.45
N PHE A 287 5.01 19.54 7.86
CA PHE A 287 4.12 20.13 8.86
C PHE A 287 4.92 20.50 10.11
N PRO A 288 4.50 21.47 10.93
CA PRO A 288 5.21 21.77 12.18
C PRO A 288 5.22 20.57 13.14
N VAL A 289 4.25 19.66 12.99
CA VAL A 289 4.08 18.42 13.76
C VAL A 289 3.59 17.29 12.85
N PRO A 290 3.86 16.02 13.18
CA PRO A 290 3.34 14.87 12.45
C PRO A 290 1.81 14.78 12.46
N PHE A 291 1.23 14.06 11.49
CA PHE A 291 -0.19 13.67 11.56
C PHE A 291 -0.45 12.79 12.78
N SER A 292 -1.65 12.90 13.37
CA SER A 292 -2.07 11.96 14.41
C SER A 292 -2.05 10.52 13.87
N PRO A 293 -1.57 9.54 14.67
CA PRO A 293 -1.67 8.12 14.32
C PRO A 293 -3.08 7.71 13.88
N ILE A 294 -4.13 8.39 14.35
CA ILE A 294 -5.52 8.16 13.93
C ILE A 294 -5.67 8.20 12.40
N HIS A 295 -5.12 9.21 11.72
CA HIS A 295 -5.27 9.35 10.27
C HIS A 295 -4.64 8.19 9.50
N ARG A 296 -3.47 7.73 9.97
CA ARG A 296 -2.70 6.68 9.30
C ARG A 296 -3.21 5.28 9.61
N TRP A 297 -3.60 5.04 10.86
CA TRP A 297 -3.80 3.69 11.40
C TRP A 297 -5.26 3.29 11.54
N TRP A 298 -6.21 4.23 11.35
CA TRP A 298 -7.63 3.92 11.33
C TRP A 298 -7.96 2.82 10.33
N GLY A 299 -8.52 1.70 10.81
CA GLY A 299 -8.85 0.55 9.98
C GLY A 299 -7.66 -0.25 9.46
N ARG A 300 -6.41 0.11 9.80
CA ARG A 300 -5.17 -0.57 9.36
C ARG A 300 -4.50 -1.42 10.44
N LEU A 301 -5.06 -1.47 11.66
CA LEU A 301 -4.54 -2.29 12.77
C LEU A 301 -4.89 -3.78 12.66
N ARG A 302 -5.42 -4.25 11.53
CA ARG A 302 -5.90 -5.62 11.37
C ARG A 302 -4.82 -6.67 11.59
N VAL A 303 -3.61 -6.44 11.08
CA VAL A 303 -2.48 -7.37 11.25
C VAL A 303 -2.07 -7.55 12.72
N PHE A 304 -2.32 -6.55 13.58
CA PHE A 304 -2.10 -6.63 15.02
C PHE A 304 -3.25 -7.37 15.72
N CYS A 305 -4.49 -7.19 15.25
CA CYS A 305 -5.65 -7.96 15.73
C CYS A 305 -5.49 -9.45 15.42
N ASP A 306 -5.04 -9.80 14.21
CA ASP A 306 -4.81 -11.20 13.81
C ASP A 306 -3.68 -11.84 14.64
N ALA A 307 -2.73 -11.03 15.12
CA ALA A 307 -1.69 -11.43 16.08
C ALA A 307 -2.14 -11.30 17.55
N GLN A 308 -3.44 -11.08 17.82
CA GLN A 308 -4.06 -11.05 19.14
C GLN A 308 -3.62 -9.89 20.05
N TRP A 309 -3.05 -8.82 19.51
CA TRP A 309 -2.70 -7.60 20.26
C TRP A 309 -3.92 -6.71 20.57
N PHE A 310 -5.03 -6.95 19.87
CA PHE A 310 -6.35 -6.39 20.15
C PHE A 310 -7.39 -7.50 19.92
N ALA A 311 -8.52 -7.49 20.62
CA ALA A 311 -9.55 -8.52 20.40
C ALA A 311 -10.28 -8.33 19.06
N GLY A 312 -10.27 -7.11 18.51
CA GLY A 312 -10.78 -6.85 17.17
C GLY A 312 -10.53 -5.42 16.68
N LEU A 313 -10.79 -5.21 15.38
CA LEU A 313 -10.50 -3.93 14.72
C LEU A 313 -11.33 -2.77 15.28
N ASN A 314 -12.58 -3.01 15.70
CA ASN A 314 -13.43 -1.97 16.29
C ASN A 314 -12.87 -1.48 17.63
N GLU A 315 -12.44 -2.41 18.49
CA GLU A 315 -11.79 -2.08 19.76
C GLU A 315 -10.47 -1.35 19.53
N ALA A 316 -9.64 -1.83 18.60
CA ALA A 316 -8.38 -1.18 18.24
C ALA A 316 -8.59 0.25 17.75
N ASN A 317 -9.64 0.49 16.95
CA ASN A 317 -10.01 1.79 16.44
C ASN A 317 -10.50 2.74 17.55
N GLU A 318 -11.32 2.27 18.50
CA GLU A 318 -11.74 3.10 19.64
C GLU A 318 -10.58 3.39 20.60
N TRP A 319 -9.70 2.42 20.82
CA TRP A 319 -8.45 2.62 21.54
C TRP A 319 -7.58 3.70 20.87
N LEU A 320 -7.50 3.70 19.54
CA LEU A 320 -6.73 4.68 18.76
C LEU A 320 -7.24 6.11 18.99
N TRP A 321 -8.55 6.32 18.94
CA TRP A 321 -9.15 7.63 19.27
C TRP A 321 -8.86 8.01 20.72
N LYS A 322 -9.18 7.14 21.68
CA LYS A 322 -8.96 7.41 23.11
C LYS A 322 -7.51 7.76 23.44
N THR A 323 -6.55 7.23 22.68
CA THR A 323 -5.12 7.44 22.91
C THR A 323 -4.58 8.71 22.28
N PHE A 324 -5.09 9.13 21.11
CA PHE A 324 -4.46 10.18 20.29
C PHE A 324 -5.37 11.34 19.86
N GLU A 325 -6.65 11.37 20.26
CA GLU A 325 -7.61 12.42 19.84
C GLU A 325 -7.18 13.81 20.31
N ASP A 326 -6.70 13.92 21.56
CA ASP A 326 -6.32 15.17 22.21
C ASP A 326 -4.80 15.34 22.39
N ASP A 327 -3.98 14.56 21.66
CA ASP A 327 -2.52 14.60 21.83
C ASP A 327 -1.89 15.80 21.09
N PRO A 328 -1.34 16.79 21.80
CA PRO A 328 -0.86 18.04 21.21
C PRO A 328 0.42 17.87 20.40
N ARG A 329 1.06 16.69 20.41
CA ARG A 329 2.23 16.39 19.58
C ARG A 329 1.87 16.18 18.11
N TYR A 330 0.59 16.02 17.81
CA TYR A 330 0.10 15.68 16.48
C TYR A 330 -0.91 16.69 15.94
N LEU A 331 -1.12 16.67 14.62
CA LEU A 331 -2.28 17.35 14.03
C LEU A 331 -3.59 16.72 14.53
N PRO A 332 -4.58 17.52 14.96
CA PRO A 332 -5.83 17.02 15.50
C PRO A 332 -6.61 16.22 14.47
N ALA A 333 -7.23 15.13 14.91
CA ALA A 333 -8.14 14.32 14.12
C ALA A 333 -9.59 14.66 14.48
N ILE A 334 -10.48 14.72 13.47
CA ILE A 334 -11.91 15.02 13.70
C ILE A 334 -12.73 13.80 13.30
N ARG A 335 -13.57 13.31 14.21
CA ARG A 335 -14.51 12.21 13.91
C ARG A 335 -15.54 12.65 12.87
N ASP A 336 -15.76 11.84 11.84
CA ASP A 336 -16.83 12.02 10.87
C ASP A 336 -18.19 11.76 11.56
N PRO A 337 -19.05 12.79 11.74
CA PRO A 337 -20.33 12.63 12.42
C PRO A 337 -21.31 11.73 11.66
N LYS A 338 -21.06 11.43 10.37
CA LYS A 338 -21.87 10.52 9.55
C LYS A 338 -21.37 9.08 9.60
N SER A 339 -20.19 8.83 10.18
CA SER A 339 -19.64 7.51 10.32
C SER A 339 -20.15 6.86 11.60
N SER A 340 -20.87 5.74 11.49
CA SER A 340 -21.28 4.93 12.63
C SER A 340 -20.11 4.39 13.46
N HIS A 341 -18.92 4.38 12.88
CA HIS A 341 -17.68 3.92 13.53
C HIS A 341 -16.72 5.09 13.80
N GLY A 342 -17.12 6.35 13.57
CA GLY A 342 -16.27 7.51 13.86
C GLY A 342 -14.97 7.58 13.04
N ARG A 343 -15.01 7.23 11.75
CA ARG A 343 -13.87 7.41 10.82
C ARG A 343 -13.30 8.84 10.92
N PRO A 344 -11.97 9.05 10.90
CA PRO A 344 -11.42 10.39 10.84
C PRO A 344 -11.77 11.06 9.51
N LEU A 345 -12.20 12.31 9.58
CA LEU A 345 -12.26 13.19 8.40
C LEU A 345 -10.84 13.36 7.84
N SER A 346 -10.72 13.40 6.52
CA SER A 346 -9.44 13.70 5.88
C SER A 346 -8.99 15.09 6.34
N ALA A 347 -7.81 15.18 6.95
CA ALA A 347 -7.32 16.40 7.59
C ALA A 347 -7.27 17.58 6.59
N ASP A 348 -8.15 18.57 6.77
CA ASP A 348 -8.00 19.89 6.18
C ASP A 348 -7.21 20.79 7.16
N ILE A 349 -6.01 21.19 6.76
CA ILE A 349 -5.15 22.16 7.46
C ILE A 349 -5.70 23.59 7.26
N LYS A 350 -6.99 23.82 7.54
CA LYS A 350 -7.58 25.17 7.54
C LYS A 350 -7.54 25.84 8.92
N CYS A 351 -7.24 25.10 9.99
CA CYS A 351 -7.31 25.62 11.36
C CYS A 351 -5.98 26.13 11.96
N TYR A 352 -4.83 26.00 11.27
CA TYR A 352 -3.52 26.28 11.89
C TYR A 352 -2.79 27.55 11.43
N THR A 353 -3.36 28.34 10.52
CA THR A 353 -2.85 29.71 10.26
C THR A 353 -3.49 30.66 11.28
N GLY A 354 -2.89 30.76 12.46
CA GLY A 354 -3.43 31.53 13.57
C GLY A 354 -3.69 33.01 13.25
N SER A 355 -4.85 33.49 13.70
CA SER A 355 -4.91 34.76 14.43
C SER A 355 -5.67 34.51 15.72
N SER A 356 -4.97 34.65 16.84
CA SER A 356 -5.50 34.60 18.19
C SER A 356 -6.59 35.65 18.40
N SER A 357 -7.81 35.25 18.75
CA SER A 357 -8.65 35.96 19.71
C SER A 357 -9.83 35.09 20.16
N GLU A 358 -9.77 34.71 21.43
CA GLU A 358 -10.86 34.53 22.40
C GLU A 358 -12.11 33.74 21.98
N CYS A 359 -12.18 32.52 22.52
CA CYS A 359 -13.43 31.79 22.71
C CYS A 359 -14.33 32.52 23.72
N THR A 360 -15.49 32.99 23.26
CA THR A 360 -16.69 33.09 24.13
C THR A 360 -17.90 32.51 23.42
N SER A 361 -18.68 31.77 24.21
CA SER A 361 -19.87 31.02 23.87
C SER A 361 -21.00 31.84 23.25
N SER A 362 -21.59 31.38 22.15
CA SER A 362 -23.05 31.42 21.96
C SER A 362 -23.52 30.48 20.85
N SER A 363 -24.68 29.89 21.10
CA SER A 363 -25.44 28.97 20.27
C SER A 363 -26.01 29.61 18.98
N THR A 364 -26.41 28.74 18.05
CA THR A 364 -27.23 28.95 16.84
C THR A 364 -26.62 29.71 15.66
N SER A 365 -26.22 28.96 14.60
CA SER A 365 -26.88 28.95 13.28
C SER A 365 -26.00 28.28 12.22
N THR A 366 -26.63 27.50 11.36
CA THR A 366 -26.07 26.88 10.17
C THR A 366 -25.61 27.94 9.16
N SER A 367 -24.31 28.17 9.08
CA SER A 367 -23.68 28.77 7.90
C SER A 367 -22.21 28.37 7.84
N SER A 368 -21.86 27.58 6.83
CA SER A 368 -20.49 27.28 6.43
C SER A 368 -19.76 28.57 6.09
N ILE A 369 -18.77 28.95 6.90
CA ILE A 369 -17.88 30.07 6.61
C ILE A 369 -16.64 29.53 5.91
N SER A 370 -16.46 30.03 4.70
CA SER A 370 -15.34 29.88 3.79
C SER A 370 -14.22 30.89 4.07
N SER A 371 -13.04 30.62 3.53
CA SER A 371 -12.21 31.68 2.93
C SER A 371 -11.13 31.11 2.01
N GLY A 372 -11.25 31.43 0.72
CA GLY A 372 -10.23 31.16 -0.31
C GLY A 372 -10.77 31.08 -1.73
N GLY A 373 -11.52 32.10 -2.19
CA GLY A 373 -12.04 32.18 -3.57
C GLY A 373 -13.21 31.23 -3.84
N ASP A 374 -14.38 31.52 -3.27
CA ASP A 374 -15.52 30.60 -3.26
C ASP A 374 -16.11 30.37 -4.65
N THR A 375 -15.68 29.27 -5.27
CA THR A 375 -16.52 28.60 -6.24
C THR A 375 -17.50 27.73 -5.45
N PRO A 376 -18.82 27.92 -5.56
CA PRO A 376 -19.78 27.09 -4.83
C PRO A 376 -19.62 25.62 -5.22
N PHE A 377 -19.73 24.72 -4.24
CA PHE A 377 -19.64 23.28 -4.43
C PHE A 377 -20.66 22.82 -5.50
N PRO A 378 -20.23 22.27 -6.65
CA PRO A 378 -21.10 22.07 -7.81
C PRO A 378 -21.98 20.81 -7.68
N TYR A 379 -21.58 19.83 -6.86
CA TYR A 379 -22.22 18.51 -6.80
C TYR A 379 -23.34 18.43 -5.75
N VAL A 380 -24.23 19.43 -5.72
CA VAL A 380 -25.39 19.48 -4.82
C VAL A 380 -26.65 18.89 -5.47
N VAL A 381 -27.57 18.40 -4.63
CA VAL A 381 -28.87 17.89 -5.09
C VAL A 381 -29.64 18.97 -5.86
N GLY A 382 -30.21 18.59 -6.99
CA GLY A 382 -30.92 19.49 -7.91
C GLY A 382 -30.05 20.05 -9.05
N THR A 383 -28.71 20.03 -8.91
CA THR A 383 -27.79 20.49 -9.95
C THR A 383 -27.98 19.67 -11.23
N LYS A 384 -28.05 20.37 -12.35
CA LYS A 384 -28.12 19.78 -13.69
C LYS A 384 -26.71 19.64 -14.24
N ILE A 385 -26.33 18.43 -14.65
CA ILE A 385 -25.02 18.13 -15.24
C ILE A 385 -25.23 17.68 -16.67
N SER A 386 -24.49 18.28 -17.59
CA SER A 386 -24.44 17.92 -19.00
C SER A 386 -23.09 17.27 -19.29
N VAL A 387 -23.12 16.08 -19.85
CA VAL A 387 -21.94 15.25 -20.09
C VAL A 387 -21.84 14.89 -21.57
N MET A 388 -20.62 14.68 -22.05
CA MET A 388 -20.32 14.16 -23.39
C MET A 388 -19.55 12.85 -23.26
N SER A 389 -19.82 11.88 -24.14
CA SER A 389 -19.11 10.60 -24.13
C SER A 389 -17.61 10.86 -24.28
N HIS A 390 -16.80 10.14 -23.53
CA HIS A 390 -15.36 10.29 -23.56
C HIS A 390 -14.70 8.92 -23.57
N GLU A 391 -13.75 8.69 -24.46
CA GLU A 391 -12.87 7.53 -24.41
C GLU A 391 -11.62 7.90 -23.61
N PRO A 392 -11.43 7.31 -22.42
CA PRO A 392 -10.25 7.58 -21.59
C PRO A 392 -8.96 7.12 -22.29
N PRO A 393 -7.81 7.73 -21.94
CA PRO A 393 -6.51 7.19 -22.33
C PRO A 393 -6.32 5.76 -21.81
N ASN A 394 -5.27 5.10 -22.31
CA ASN A 394 -4.82 3.83 -21.73
C ASN A 394 -4.57 4.00 -20.22
N PRO A 395 -4.87 2.99 -19.40
CA PRO A 395 -4.64 3.07 -17.96
C PRO A 395 -3.18 3.41 -17.67
N PHE A 396 -2.96 4.33 -16.75
CA PHE A 396 -1.63 4.76 -16.32
C PHE A 396 -1.58 4.99 -14.81
N GLY A 397 -0.36 4.98 -14.27
CA GLY A 397 -0.11 5.12 -12.83
C GLY A 397 -0.27 3.80 -12.08
N TRP A 398 0.18 3.81 -10.82
CA TRP A 398 0.32 2.61 -9.99
C TRP A 398 1.18 1.52 -10.65
N TYR A 399 0.52 0.58 -11.34
CA TYR A 399 1.13 -0.58 -11.99
C TYR A 399 1.38 -0.37 -13.48
N TYR A 400 0.84 0.70 -14.05
CA TYR A 400 0.90 0.99 -15.47
C TYR A 400 1.96 2.05 -15.77
N PRO A 401 2.57 2.01 -16.97
CA PRO A 401 3.52 3.03 -17.41
C PRO A 401 2.92 4.44 -17.28
N VAL A 402 3.68 5.37 -16.73
CA VAL A 402 3.29 6.77 -16.60
C VAL A 402 3.61 7.48 -17.92
N PRO A 403 2.66 8.22 -18.53
CA PRO A 403 2.92 9.01 -19.72
C PRO A 403 4.05 10.02 -19.52
N SER A 404 4.89 10.20 -20.54
CA SER A 404 5.99 11.18 -20.52
C SER A 404 5.54 12.61 -20.19
N GLU A 405 4.28 12.93 -20.50
CA GLU A 405 3.61 14.21 -20.23
C GLU A 405 3.47 14.51 -18.73
N TRP A 406 3.55 13.49 -17.86
CA TRP A 406 3.55 13.65 -16.40
C TRP A 406 4.96 13.74 -15.80
N HIS A 407 5.99 13.34 -16.54
CA HIS A 407 7.37 13.35 -16.07
C HIS A 407 8.05 14.71 -16.34
N ALA A 408 7.59 15.82 -15.72
CA ALA A 408 8.37 17.08 -15.82
C ALA A 408 8.01 18.24 -14.88
N GLU A 409 6.85 18.32 -14.22
CA GLU A 409 6.47 19.57 -13.55
C GLU A 409 6.25 19.45 -12.04
N ASP A 410 6.94 20.33 -11.31
CA ASP A 410 6.89 20.38 -9.86
C ASP A 410 5.57 21.04 -9.41
N TYR A 411 4.57 20.21 -9.08
CA TYR A 411 3.30 20.62 -8.45
C TYR A 411 3.51 21.57 -7.26
N LYS A 412 4.67 21.50 -6.58
CA LYS A 412 4.98 22.31 -5.41
C LYS A 412 5.23 23.78 -5.73
N SER A 413 5.35 24.16 -7.00
CA SER A 413 5.45 25.55 -7.45
C SER A 413 4.09 26.25 -7.57
N ALA A 414 2.98 25.51 -7.52
CA ALA A 414 1.65 26.06 -7.70
C ALA A 414 1.21 26.92 -6.49
N PRO A 415 0.69 28.14 -6.69
CA PRO A 415 0.26 29.00 -5.58
C PRO A 415 -0.98 28.47 -4.85
N SER A 416 -1.78 27.62 -5.50
CA SER A 416 -2.93 26.93 -4.89
C SER A 416 -3.36 25.72 -5.72
N LYS A 417 -4.08 24.78 -5.10
CA LYS A 417 -4.72 23.64 -5.76
C LYS A 417 -5.62 24.09 -6.93
N LEU A 418 -6.40 25.15 -6.73
CA LEU A 418 -7.28 25.70 -7.76
C LEU A 418 -6.52 26.17 -9.00
N LEU A 419 -5.41 26.89 -8.81
CA LEU A 419 -4.58 27.36 -9.91
C LEU A 419 -3.86 26.22 -10.62
N TRP A 420 -3.40 25.21 -9.88
CA TRP A 420 -2.81 24.01 -10.47
C TRP A 420 -3.80 23.28 -11.38
N VAL A 421 -4.99 22.97 -10.88
CA VAL A 421 -6.06 22.31 -11.66
C VAL A 421 -6.47 23.15 -12.86
N ALA A 422 -6.44 24.48 -12.74
CA ALA A 422 -6.75 25.39 -13.84
C ALA A 422 -5.68 25.40 -14.94
N SER A 423 -4.40 25.20 -14.60
CA SER A 423 -3.29 25.21 -15.57
C SER A 423 -2.91 23.83 -16.09
N HIS A 424 -3.38 22.75 -15.44
CA HIS A 424 -3.08 21.36 -15.80
C HIS A 424 -4.38 20.62 -16.11
N PRO A 425 -4.90 20.75 -17.34
CA PRO A 425 -6.05 19.97 -17.73
C PRO A 425 -5.73 18.46 -17.73
N PRO A 426 -6.73 17.60 -17.46
CA PRO A 426 -6.76 16.18 -17.79
C PRO A 426 -6.06 15.80 -19.10
N ILE A 427 -5.45 14.61 -19.15
CA ILE A 427 -4.89 14.08 -20.40
C ILE A 427 -6.01 14.01 -21.46
N THR A 428 -5.64 14.34 -22.69
CA THR A 428 -6.54 14.31 -23.82
C THR A 428 -6.85 12.86 -24.20
N GLY A 429 -8.02 12.35 -23.79
CA GLY A 429 -8.67 11.21 -24.43
C GLY A 429 -9.43 11.63 -25.70
N ILE A 430 -10.38 10.81 -26.15
CA ILE A 430 -11.20 11.10 -27.34
C ILE A 430 -12.61 11.46 -26.91
N ASP A 431 -13.00 12.73 -27.06
CA ASP A 431 -14.39 13.15 -26.85
C ASP A 431 -15.25 12.66 -28.03
N GLY A 432 -16.32 11.93 -27.71
CA GLY A 432 -17.32 11.49 -28.67
C GLY A 432 -18.47 12.49 -28.83
N THR A 433 -19.43 12.15 -29.69
CA THR A 433 -20.56 13.03 -30.04
C THR A 433 -21.79 12.82 -29.17
N ASP A 434 -21.85 11.72 -28.40
CA ASP A 434 -23.02 11.42 -27.57
C ASP A 434 -23.04 12.36 -26.37
N SER A 435 -24.20 12.97 -26.11
CA SER A 435 -24.38 13.84 -24.95
C SER A 435 -25.58 13.41 -24.11
N ARG A 436 -25.45 13.57 -22.80
CA ARG A 436 -26.52 13.28 -21.84
C ARG A 436 -26.66 14.42 -20.86
N THR A 437 -27.84 14.57 -20.30
CA THR A 437 -28.11 15.58 -19.30
C THR A 437 -29.04 15.04 -18.24
N TRP A 438 -28.67 15.23 -16.98
CA TRP A 438 -29.40 14.69 -15.84
C TRP A 438 -29.29 15.64 -14.64
N ARG A 439 -30.10 15.40 -13.61
CA ARG A 439 -30.03 16.11 -12.33
C ARG A 439 -29.48 15.21 -11.25
N ILE A 440 -28.73 15.77 -10.30
CA ILE A 440 -28.37 15.06 -9.07
C ILE A 440 -29.63 14.92 -8.22
N THR A 441 -30.00 13.69 -7.87
CA THR A 441 -31.15 13.40 -7.00
C THR A 441 -30.74 13.06 -5.57
N LYS A 442 -29.53 12.51 -5.38
CA LYS A 442 -28.99 12.16 -4.07
C LYS A 442 -27.47 12.28 -4.06
N SER A 443 -26.91 12.82 -2.98
CA SER A 443 -25.47 12.70 -2.70
C SER A 443 -25.22 11.34 -2.02
N LEU A 444 -24.32 10.53 -2.59
CA LEU A 444 -23.91 9.25 -2.01
C LEU A 444 -22.59 9.40 -1.25
N ARG A 445 -21.60 10.08 -1.85
CA ARG A 445 -20.32 10.46 -1.22
C ARG A 445 -19.79 11.73 -1.88
N THR A 446 -19.95 12.88 -1.24
CA THR A 446 -19.50 14.17 -1.81
C THR A 446 -18.87 15.04 -0.74
N GLY A 447 -17.90 15.86 -1.13
CA GLY A 447 -17.24 16.84 -0.28
C GLY A 447 -15.77 17.01 -0.63
N ASP A 448 -15.15 18.00 0.00
CA ASP A 448 -13.71 18.20 -0.04
C ASP A 448 -12.99 16.94 0.48
N ASN A 449 -11.86 16.61 -0.15
CA ASN A 449 -11.01 15.44 0.16
C ASN A 449 -11.74 14.09 0.11
N SER A 450 -12.87 14.00 -0.60
CA SER A 450 -13.62 12.74 -0.79
C SER A 450 -13.14 11.92 -2.00
N GLN A 451 -12.00 12.29 -2.59
CA GLN A 451 -11.53 11.79 -3.88
C GLN A 451 -12.63 11.96 -4.95
N ALA A 452 -13.00 10.89 -5.66
CA ALA A 452 -14.12 10.90 -6.58
C ALA A 452 -15.44 11.17 -5.86
N GLN A 453 -16.21 12.11 -6.40
CA GLN A 453 -17.53 12.51 -5.95
C GLN A 453 -18.59 11.54 -6.50
N ILE A 454 -19.43 11.00 -5.64
CA ILE A 454 -20.40 9.96 -5.99
C ILE A 454 -21.81 10.49 -5.76
N VAL A 455 -22.59 10.55 -6.83
CA VAL A 455 -23.96 11.07 -6.83
C VAL A 455 -24.91 10.14 -7.57
N LEU A 456 -26.17 10.10 -7.14
CA LEU A 456 -27.25 9.47 -7.88
C LEU A 456 -27.89 10.48 -8.82
N THR A 457 -28.17 10.05 -10.04
CA THR A 457 -28.75 10.88 -11.09
C THR A 457 -30.27 10.68 -11.22
N SER A 458 -30.95 11.56 -11.96
CA SER A 458 -32.38 11.50 -12.24
C SER A 458 -32.80 10.32 -13.13
N ASN A 459 -31.85 9.66 -13.79
CA ASN A 459 -32.07 8.42 -14.53
C ASN A 459 -31.64 7.17 -13.75
N ASN A 460 -31.50 7.29 -12.43
CA ASN A 460 -31.17 6.19 -11.52
C ASN A 460 -29.81 5.51 -11.83
N LEU A 461 -28.84 6.31 -12.28
CA LEU A 461 -27.46 5.89 -12.46
C LEU A 461 -26.59 6.51 -11.37
N VAL A 462 -25.51 5.84 -11.03
CA VAL A 462 -24.46 6.40 -10.18
C VAL A 462 -23.45 7.11 -11.07
N ALA A 463 -23.26 8.39 -10.85
CA ALA A 463 -22.14 9.12 -11.44
C ALA A 463 -21.00 9.17 -10.43
N LYS A 464 -19.84 8.62 -10.81
CA LYS A 464 -18.59 8.75 -10.08
C LYS A 464 -17.70 9.73 -10.82
N ILE A 465 -17.46 10.88 -10.20
CA ILE A 465 -16.90 12.09 -10.81
C ILE A 465 -15.50 12.34 -10.25
N TYR A 466 -14.49 12.30 -11.11
CA TYR A 466 -13.07 12.46 -10.78
C TYR A 466 -12.70 13.92 -10.97
N ASP A 467 -13.10 14.77 -10.01
CA ASP A 467 -12.77 16.20 -10.02
C ASP A 467 -11.54 16.44 -9.14
N PRO A 468 -10.37 16.76 -9.73
CA PRO A 468 -9.12 16.98 -8.99
C PRO A 468 -9.24 18.01 -7.86
N LEU A 469 -10.17 18.97 -7.96
CA LEU A 469 -10.33 20.00 -6.94
C LEU A 469 -10.76 19.41 -5.59
N TYR A 470 -11.46 18.28 -5.60
CA TYR A 470 -11.98 17.60 -4.41
C TYR A 470 -11.14 16.40 -3.97
N TYR A 471 -10.01 16.16 -4.64
CA TYR A 471 -9.03 15.20 -4.16
C TYR A 471 -8.27 15.76 -2.96
N PRO A 472 -7.84 14.88 -2.02
CA PRO A 472 -6.98 15.26 -0.91
C PRO A 472 -5.73 15.96 -1.44
N THR A 473 -5.50 17.19 -0.96
CA THR A 473 -4.26 17.92 -1.26
C THR A 473 -3.04 17.16 -0.74
N TYR A 474 -3.23 16.44 0.37
CA TYR A 474 -2.21 15.60 0.97
C TYR A 474 -2.66 14.15 0.93
N ASP A 475 -1.76 13.24 0.59
CA ASP A 475 -2.01 11.80 0.67
C ASP A 475 -2.06 11.33 2.13
N ASP A 476 -2.31 10.02 2.33
CA ASP A 476 -2.37 9.39 3.65
C ASP A 476 -1.04 9.43 4.44
N TYR A 477 0.04 9.87 3.79
CA TYR A 477 1.36 10.05 4.39
C TYR A 477 1.66 11.53 4.66
N GLY A 478 0.77 12.44 4.26
CA GLY A 478 0.95 13.87 4.43
C GLY A 478 1.71 14.55 3.29
N TYR A 479 1.93 13.89 2.16
CA TYR A 479 2.62 14.52 1.02
C TYR A 479 1.64 15.22 0.11
N LEU A 480 2.10 16.36 -0.38
CA LEU A 480 1.40 17.13 -1.38
C LEU A 480 1.19 16.25 -2.63
N SER A 481 -0.05 15.83 -2.85
CA SER A 481 -0.44 14.91 -3.91
C SER A 481 -0.76 15.67 -5.20
N ASN A 482 -0.21 15.23 -6.34
CA ASN A 482 -0.61 15.77 -7.64
C ASN A 482 -2.06 15.34 -7.94
N VAL A 483 -3.01 16.16 -7.49
CA VAL A 483 -4.44 15.85 -7.51
C VAL A 483 -4.99 15.62 -8.91
N VAL A 484 -4.38 16.20 -9.95
CA VAL A 484 -4.80 15.98 -11.34
C VAL A 484 -4.34 14.59 -11.79
N TYR A 485 -3.08 14.23 -11.52
CA TYR A 485 -2.56 12.90 -11.79
C TYR A 485 -3.37 11.81 -11.07
N GLU A 486 -3.67 11.98 -9.77
CA GLU A 486 -4.44 11.01 -8.99
C GLU A 486 -5.88 10.82 -9.51
N ALA A 487 -6.54 11.91 -9.88
CA ALA A 487 -7.90 11.85 -10.41
C ALA A 487 -7.92 11.15 -11.77
N GLU A 488 -6.96 11.47 -12.64
CA GLU A 488 -6.88 10.92 -13.99
C GLU A 488 -6.40 9.46 -14.02
N SER A 489 -5.43 9.09 -13.18
CA SER A 489 -4.98 7.71 -13.03
C SER A 489 -6.14 6.83 -12.52
N SER A 490 -6.82 7.27 -11.45
CA SER A 490 -8.01 6.59 -10.92
C SER A 490 -9.10 6.43 -11.97
N TYR A 491 -9.39 7.49 -12.73
CA TYR A 491 -10.39 7.48 -13.79
C TYR A 491 -10.02 6.51 -14.92
N SER A 492 -8.79 6.56 -15.41
CA SER A 492 -8.33 5.75 -16.55
C SER A 492 -8.31 4.26 -16.21
N ILE A 493 -7.77 3.89 -15.03
CA ILE A 493 -7.72 2.52 -14.52
C ILE A 493 -9.14 1.96 -14.35
N GLU A 494 -10.00 2.66 -13.63
CA GLU A 494 -11.35 2.18 -13.35
C GLU A 494 -12.20 2.06 -14.62
N SER A 495 -12.09 3.04 -15.52
CA SER A 495 -12.78 3.01 -16.82
C SER A 495 -12.27 1.88 -17.72
N ALA A 496 -10.98 1.56 -17.67
CA ALA A 496 -10.42 0.44 -18.42
C ALA A 496 -10.94 -0.91 -17.88
N ALA A 497 -11.01 -1.07 -16.57
CA ALA A 497 -11.53 -2.28 -15.94
C ALA A 497 -13.00 -2.52 -16.30
N TYR A 498 -13.85 -1.51 -16.17
CA TYR A 498 -15.26 -1.65 -16.56
C TYR A 498 -15.44 -1.86 -18.06
N ARG A 499 -14.59 -1.28 -18.92
CA ARG A 499 -14.61 -1.57 -20.36
C ARG A 499 -14.27 -3.03 -20.65
N GLU A 500 -13.30 -3.62 -19.93
CA GLU A 500 -12.93 -5.03 -20.09
C GLU A 500 -14.07 -5.98 -19.65
N LEU A 501 -14.85 -5.57 -18.66
CA LEU A 501 -15.99 -6.33 -18.13
C LEU A 501 -17.30 -6.07 -18.87
N SER A 502 -17.39 -4.98 -19.63
CA SER A 502 -18.58 -4.59 -20.39
C SER A 502 -18.94 -5.63 -21.44
N GLY A 503 -20.22 -6.00 -21.52
CA GLY A 503 -20.72 -7.01 -22.45
C GLY A 503 -20.40 -8.46 -22.05
N THR A 504 -19.82 -8.68 -20.87
CA THR A 504 -19.54 -10.02 -20.33
C THR A 504 -20.66 -10.48 -19.39
N PRO A 505 -20.75 -11.79 -19.06
CA PRO A 505 -21.73 -12.29 -18.08
C PRO A 505 -21.59 -11.69 -16.67
N PHE A 506 -20.45 -11.07 -16.36
CA PHE A 506 -20.14 -10.48 -15.05
C PHE A 506 -20.79 -9.10 -14.86
N GLU A 507 -21.09 -8.42 -15.97
CA GLU A 507 -21.69 -7.09 -15.96
C GLU A 507 -23.16 -7.15 -15.51
N GLY A 508 -23.51 -6.39 -14.47
CA GLY A 508 -24.83 -6.40 -13.86
C GLY A 508 -25.10 -7.63 -12.98
N THR A 509 -24.09 -8.48 -12.76
CA THR A 509 -24.17 -9.63 -11.86
C THR A 509 -23.14 -9.48 -10.74
N ILE A 510 -21.85 -9.58 -11.07
CA ILE A 510 -20.72 -9.44 -10.16
C ILE A 510 -20.26 -7.99 -10.04
N THR A 511 -20.38 -7.22 -11.13
CA THR A 511 -20.10 -5.78 -11.16
C THR A 511 -21.37 -5.01 -11.54
N PRO A 512 -21.44 -3.70 -11.27
CA PRO A 512 -22.53 -2.88 -11.81
C PRO A 512 -22.45 -2.83 -13.34
N ARG A 513 -23.60 -2.63 -14.00
CA ARG A 513 -23.58 -2.29 -15.44
C ARG A 513 -22.84 -0.99 -15.70
N TYR A 514 -22.01 -1.01 -16.74
CA TYR A 514 -21.20 0.12 -17.15
C TYR A 514 -21.92 0.92 -18.23
N HIS A 515 -22.24 2.17 -17.94
CA HIS A 515 -22.94 3.07 -18.85
C HIS A 515 -22.00 4.05 -19.56
N GLY A 516 -20.71 3.74 -19.59
CA GLY A 516 -19.68 4.48 -20.31
C GLY A 516 -18.92 5.50 -19.47
N SER A 517 -17.90 6.04 -20.12
CA SER A 517 -17.02 7.11 -19.67
C SER A 517 -17.48 8.43 -20.28
N TRP A 518 -17.39 9.50 -19.50
CA TRP A 518 -17.93 10.80 -19.88
C TRP A 518 -17.06 11.95 -19.38
N THR A 519 -17.17 13.09 -20.04
CA THR A 519 -16.59 14.36 -19.62
C THR A 519 -17.67 15.40 -19.40
N THR A 520 -17.48 16.28 -18.42
CA THR A 520 -18.30 17.46 -18.18
C THR A 520 -17.41 18.68 -18.02
N HIS A 521 -17.96 19.86 -18.30
CA HIS A 521 -17.26 21.12 -18.08
C HIS A 521 -17.90 21.84 -16.90
N ILE A 522 -17.12 22.07 -15.86
CA ILE A 522 -17.61 22.76 -14.68
C ILE A 522 -17.03 24.17 -14.65
N SER A 523 -17.91 25.15 -14.48
CA SER A 523 -17.52 26.56 -14.38
C SER A 523 -16.85 26.85 -13.04
N THR A 524 -15.71 27.53 -13.09
CA THR A 524 -14.91 27.90 -11.92
C THR A 524 -14.49 29.35 -12.01
N ASN A 525 -14.61 30.07 -10.90
CA ASN A 525 -14.10 31.43 -10.79
C ASN A 525 -12.69 31.37 -10.20
N LEU A 526 -11.70 31.88 -10.94
CA LEU A 526 -10.34 32.02 -10.44
C LEU A 526 -10.23 33.23 -9.50
N PRO A 527 -9.20 33.28 -8.63
CA PRO A 527 -8.94 34.43 -7.76
C PRO A 527 -8.77 35.76 -8.53
N SER A 528 -8.39 35.71 -9.81
CA SER A 528 -8.28 36.86 -10.70
C SER A 528 -9.65 37.41 -11.19
N GLY A 529 -10.76 36.79 -10.80
CA GLY A 529 -12.11 37.10 -11.31
C GLY A 529 -12.42 36.50 -12.67
N LYS A 530 -11.45 35.86 -13.34
CA LYS A 530 -11.66 35.15 -14.60
C LYS A 530 -12.44 33.85 -14.35
N GLN A 531 -13.49 33.63 -15.13
CA GLN A 531 -14.19 32.35 -15.15
C GLN A 531 -13.52 31.41 -16.16
N ILE A 532 -13.31 30.15 -15.75
CA ILE A 532 -12.80 29.07 -16.59
C ILE A 532 -13.82 27.92 -16.62
N LEU A 533 -13.80 27.16 -17.72
CA LEU A 533 -14.48 25.87 -17.81
C LEU A 533 -13.42 24.79 -17.66
N ARG A 534 -13.41 24.11 -16.51
CA ARG A 534 -12.49 22.99 -16.29
C ARG A 534 -13.16 21.69 -16.75
N PRO A 535 -12.50 20.86 -17.58
CA PRO A 535 -13.00 19.54 -17.90
C PRO A 535 -12.86 18.63 -16.67
N VAL A 536 -13.87 17.80 -16.43
CA VAL A 536 -13.94 16.86 -15.31
C VAL A 536 -14.43 15.53 -15.86
N ARG A 537 -13.72 14.45 -15.52
CA ARG A 537 -14.03 13.10 -15.99
C ARG A 537 -15.00 12.41 -15.04
N LEU A 538 -15.84 11.53 -15.58
CA LEU A 538 -16.73 10.70 -14.78
C LEU A 538 -17.06 9.38 -15.49
N ILE A 539 -17.48 8.39 -14.72
CA ILE A 539 -18.12 7.18 -15.23
C ILE A 539 -19.57 7.12 -14.76
N LEU A 540 -20.42 6.49 -15.57
CA LEU A 540 -21.80 6.18 -15.19
C LEU A 540 -21.93 4.68 -14.94
N LEU A 541 -22.50 4.31 -13.79
CA LEU A 541 -22.71 2.94 -13.36
C LEU A 541 -24.18 2.69 -13.00
N GLU A 542 -24.60 1.42 -13.06
CA GLU A 542 -25.84 0.95 -12.45
C GLU A 542 -25.91 1.37 -10.97
N TYR A 543 -27.06 1.89 -10.53
CA TYR A 543 -27.33 1.97 -9.09
C TYR A 543 -27.66 0.59 -8.54
N VAL A 544 -26.74 0.05 -7.75
CA VAL A 544 -26.91 -1.26 -7.12
C VAL A 544 -27.65 -1.08 -5.79
N GLU A 545 -28.85 -1.62 -5.72
CA GLU A 545 -29.65 -1.65 -4.49
C GLU A 545 -29.11 -2.72 -3.55
N GLY A 546 -28.55 -2.29 -2.41
CA GLY A 546 -27.97 -3.18 -1.43
C GLY A 546 -27.34 -2.44 -0.26
N ILE A 547 -26.68 -3.21 0.60
CA ILE A 547 -25.99 -2.71 1.80
C ILE A 547 -24.49 -2.91 1.59
N SER A 548 -23.69 -1.86 1.87
CA SER A 548 -22.23 -2.01 1.88
C SER A 548 -21.83 -3.05 2.93
N MET A 549 -20.95 -3.99 2.56
CA MET A 549 -20.45 -5.00 3.49
C MET A 549 -19.76 -4.35 4.71
N LEU A 550 -19.15 -3.18 4.55
CA LEU A 550 -18.57 -2.40 5.65
C LEU A 550 -19.59 -1.98 6.71
N SER A 551 -20.86 -1.81 6.32
CA SER A 551 -21.94 -1.39 7.22
C SER A 551 -22.56 -2.56 8.01
N LEU A 552 -22.16 -3.80 7.72
CA LEU A 552 -22.66 -4.97 8.42
C LEU A 552 -21.85 -5.22 9.69
N ASP A 553 -22.53 -5.56 10.78
CA ASP A 553 -21.87 -6.09 11.97
C ASP A 553 -21.78 -7.62 11.86
N PRO A 554 -20.60 -8.18 11.60
CA PRO A 554 -20.45 -9.63 11.48
C PRO A 554 -20.86 -10.35 12.76
N GLN A 555 -20.76 -9.76 13.96
CA GLN A 555 -21.11 -10.45 15.21
C GLN A 555 -22.61 -10.74 15.33
N THR A 556 -23.45 -9.92 14.71
CA THR A 556 -24.90 -10.13 14.68
C THR A 556 -25.35 -11.16 13.64
N MET A 557 -24.46 -11.56 12.74
CA MET A 557 -24.77 -12.46 11.63
C MET A 557 -24.52 -13.92 11.98
N SER A 558 -25.35 -14.82 11.46
CA SER A 558 -25.10 -16.25 11.55
C SER A 558 -23.78 -16.62 10.86
N LYS A 559 -23.15 -17.70 11.32
CA LYS A 559 -21.94 -18.22 10.66
C LYS A 559 -22.20 -18.58 9.20
N VAL A 560 -23.38 -19.12 8.89
CA VAL A 560 -23.78 -19.54 7.54
C VAL A 560 -23.86 -18.32 6.62
N ALA A 561 -24.53 -17.24 7.05
CA ALA A 561 -24.61 -15.99 6.30
C ALA A 561 -23.22 -15.40 6.01
N ARG A 562 -22.35 -15.30 7.03
CA ARG A 562 -20.98 -14.78 6.86
C ARG A 562 -20.17 -15.61 5.86
N GLN A 563 -20.26 -16.93 5.95
CA GLN A 563 -19.55 -17.83 5.04
C GLN A 563 -20.11 -17.77 3.61
N ASN A 564 -21.43 -17.64 3.45
CA ASN A 564 -22.06 -17.48 2.15
C ASN A 564 -21.59 -16.20 1.46
N ILE A 565 -21.59 -15.07 2.17
CA ILE A 565 -21.09 -13.79 1.65
C ILE A 565 -19.63 -13.89 1.22
N LEU A 566 -18.75 -14.38 2.10
CA LEU A 566 -17.32 -14.50 1.78
C LEU A 566 -17.07 -15.44 0.61
N ARG A 567 -17.80 -16.57 0.54
CA ARG A 567 -17.74 -17.47 -0.60
C ARG A 567 -18.08 -16.73 -1.88
N LYS A 568 -19.19 -15.98 -1.90
CA LYS A 568 -19.61 -15.20 -3.09
C LYS A 568 -18.61 -14.14 -3.48
N VAL A 569 -17.96 -13.48 -2.52
CA VAL A 569 -16.90 -12.49 -2.81
C VAL A 569 -15.69 -13.15 -3.45
N PHE A 570 -15.23 -14.29 -2.92
CA PHE A 570 -14.09 -15.01 -3.50
C PHE A 570 -14.41 -15.66 -4.84
N GLU A 571 -15.62 -16.22 -5.02
CA GLU A 571 -16.12 -16.69 -6.32
C GLU A 571 -16.10 -15.52 -7.32
N ALA A 572 -16.64 -14.36 -6.94
CA ALA A 572 -16.67 -13.18 -7.78
C ALA A 572 -15.28 -12.66 -8.17
N GLU A 573 -14.38 -12.47 -7.20
CA GLU A 573 -13.00 -12.02 -7.48
C GLU A 573 -12.26 -13.03 -8.36
N SER A 574 -12.41 -14.33 -8.09
CA SER A 574 -11.82 -15.39 -8.89
C SER A 574 -12.36 -15.33 -10.32
N ASP A 575 -13.68 -15.21 -10.52
CA ASP A 575 -14.27 -15.18 -11.85
C ASP A 575 -13.73 -14.01 -12.69
N LEU A 576 -13.63 -12.81 -12.10
CA LEU A 576 -13.05 -11.64 -12.78
C LEU A 576 -11.59 -11.87 -13.18
N LEU A 577 -10.79 -12.46 -12.29
CA LEU A 577 -9.39 -12.75 -12.55
C LEU A 577 -9.21 -13.86 -13.61
N LEU A 578 -9.89 -14.99 -13.44
CA LEU A 578 -9.71 -16.21 -14.23
C LEU A 578 -10.26 -16.06 -15.65
N PHE A 579 -11.42 -15.41 -15.81
CA PHE A 579 -12.11 -15.36 -17.10
C PHE A 579 -11.89 -14.04 -17.84
N LYS A 580 -11.41 -12.99 -17.16
CA LYS A 580 -11.16 -11.67 -17.77
C LYS A 580 -9.79 -11.07 -17.50
N GLY A 581 -8.98 -11.69 -16.66
CA GLY A 581 -7.67 -11.13 -16.30
C GLY A 581 -7.79 -9.79 -15.58
N VAL A 582 -8.92 -9.51 -14.92
CA VAL A 582 -9.14 -8.28 -14.15
C VAL A 582 -8.97 -8.60 -12.68
N ARG A 583 -7.93 -8.04 -12.07
CA ARG A 583 -7.64 -8.15 -10.64
C ARG A 583 -7.99 -6.84 -9.95
N HIS A 584 -8.82 -6.86 -8.92
CA HIS A 584 -9.29 -5.62 -8.30
C HIS A 584 -8.20 -4.90 -7.47
N ASP A 585 -7.32 -5.66 -6.81
CA ASP A 585 -6.23 -5.17 -5.94
C ASP A 585 -6.63 -4.25 -4.77
N ASP A 586 -7.94 -4.12 -4.50
CA ASP A 586 -8.49 -3.45 -3.32
C ASP A 586 -9.80 -4.11 -2.86
N ILE A 587 -9.78 -5.45 -2.74
CA ILE A 587 -10.92 -6.19 -2.18
C ILE A 587 -11.02 -5.91 -0.68
N ALA A 588 -11.86 -4.93 -0.38
CA ALA A 588 -12.16 -4.48 0.96
C ALA A 588 -13.68 -4.36 1.17
N CYS A 589 -14.14 -4.48 2.42
CA CYS A 589 -15.58 -4.42 2.74
C CYS A 589 -16.28 -3.15 2.24
N ARG A 590 -15.55 -2.03 2.06
CA ARG A 590 -16.07 -0.79 1.50
C ARG A 590 -16.44 -0.88 0.00
N ASN A 591 -15.81 -1.81 -0.72
CA ASN A 591 -15.92 -2.00 -2.16
C ASN A 591 -16.87 -3.16 -2.52
N ILE A 592 -17.60 -3.70 -1.54
CA ILE A 592 -18.55 -4.80 -1.72
C ILE A 592 -19.95 -4.33 -1.32
N ILE A 593 -20.92 -4.47 -2.22
CA ILE A 593 -22.35 -4.28 -1.96
C ILE A 593 -23.04 -5.64 -1.92
N ILE A 594 -23.77 -5.91 -0.84
CA ILE A 594 -24.58 -7.12 -0.67
C ILE A 594 -26.01 -6.81 -1.10
N CYS A 595 -26.50 -7.52 -2.12
CA CYS A 595 -27.80 -7.28 -2.72
C CYS A 595 -28.81 -8.28 -2.14
N GLY A 596 -29.74 -7.79 -1.31
CA GLY A 596 -30.78 -8.60 -0.69
C GLY A 596 -30.78 -8.54 0.84
N THR A 597 -31.81 -9.12 1.45
CA THR A 597 -32.02 -9.12 2.91
C THR A 597 -31.81 -10.48 3.56
N ASN A 598 -31.86 -11.57 2.78
CA ASN A 598 -31.56 -12.92 3.26
C ASN A 598 -30.12 -13.31 2.90
N PHE A 599 -29.20 -13.12 3.85
CA PHE A 599 -27.77 -13.38 3.64
C PHE A 599 -27.41 -14.87 3.55
N GLU A 600 -28.32 -15.77 3.90
CA GLU A 600 -28.13 -17.23 3.74
C GLU A 600 -28.60 -17.75 2.38
N ASP A 601 -29.21 -16.90 1.54
CA ASP A 601 -29.65 -17.29 0.20
C ASP A 601 -28.44 -17.72 -0.66
N PRO A 602 -28.40 -18.96 -1.19
CA PRO A 602 -27.31 -19.40 -2.07
C PRO A 602 -27.20 -18.59 -3.37
N ASN A 603 -28.25 -17.86 -3.75
CA ASN A 603 -28.29 -16.96 -4.91
C ASN A 603 -28.06 -15.49 -4.54
N LEU A 604 -27.62 -15.21 -3.31
CA LEU A 604 -27.27 -13.86 -2.88
C LEU A 604 -26.26 -13.23 -3.86
N ARG A 605 -26.64 -12.09 -4.44
CA ARG A 605 -25.76 -11.31 -5.31
C ARG A 605 -24.83 -10.46 -4.44
N VAL A 606 -23.52 -10.60 -4.65
CA VAL A 606 -22.52 -9.65 -4.18
C VAL A 606 -22.02 -8.86 -5.37
N CYS A 607 -21.90 -7.55 -5.22
CA CYS A 607 -21.45 -6.65 -6.27
C CYS A 607 -20.14 -6.00 -5.85
N ILE A 608 -19.10 -6.17 -6.66
CA ILE A 608 -17.79 -5.54 -6.49
C ILE A 608 -17.79 -4.20 -7.24
N ILE A 609 -17.29 -3.15 -6.59
CA ILE A 609 -17.24 -1.77 -7.10
C ILE A 609 -15.88 -1.14 -6.79
N ASP A 610 -15.57 0.02 -7.39
CA ASP A 610 -14.35 0.81 -7.12
C ASP A 610 -13.04 0.20 -7.66
N PHE A 611 -12.96 0.04 -8.98
CA PHE A 611 -11.81 -0.58 -9.66
C PHE A 611 -10.63 0.39 -9.92
N ASN A 612 -10.50 1.48 -9.17
CA ASN A 612 -9.48 2.51 -9.43
C ASN A 612 -8.03 2.07 -9.15
N LEU A 613 -7.84 0.95 -8.46
CA LEU A 613 -6.53 0.31 -8.20
C LEU A 613 -6.35 -1.02 -8.95
N SER A 614 -7.26 -1.35 -9.86
CA SER A 614 -7.27 -2.65 -10.52
C SER A 614 -6.13 -2.84 -11.52
N LYS A 615 -5.80 -4.10 -11.79
CA LYS A 615 -4.90 -4.55 -12.86
C LYS A 615 -5.67 -5.30 -13.92
N ILE A 616 -5.24 -5.11 -15.16
CA ILE A 616 -5.73 -5.81 -16.34
C ILE A 616 -4.53 -6.55 -16.93
N LEU A 617 -4.48 -7.86 -16.71
CA LEU A 617 -3.30 -8.69 -16.97
C LEU A 617 -2.88 -8.72 -18.44
N ARG A 618 -3.77 -8.44 -19.39
CA ARG A 618 -3.41 -8.38 -20.82
C ARG A 618 -2.74 -7.07 -21.24
N ILE A 619 -2.78 -6.04 -20.37
CA ILE A 619 -2.18 -4.72 -20.62
C ILE A 619 -0.79 -4.62 -19.96
N LEU A 620 -0.58 -5.38 -18.88
CA LEU A 620 0.72 -5.56 -18.21
C LEU A 620 1.52 -6.68 -18.88
#